data_AF-A0AAD1E5C7-F1
#
_entry.id   AF-A0AAD1E5C7-F1
#
_cell.length_a   1.000
_cell.length_b   1.000
_cell.length_c   1.000
_cell.angle_alpha   90.00
_cell.angle_beta   90.00
_cell.angle_gamma   90.00
#
_symmetry.space_group_name_H-M   'P 1'
#
loop_
_entity.id
_entity.type
_entity.pdbx_description
1 polymer ?
#
loop_
_entity_poly.entity_id
_entity_poly.type
_entity_poly.pdbx_seq_one_letter_code
_entity_poly.pdbx_strand_id
1 'polypeptide(L)'
;MHKKIWANICEYPWTSGVIGVGLLFIFVIFITYGVSLGPRSHDHTAWSSFGSMLAGVFTLFGTTATIATLLFLNAQFKEQQKVIAKQIEALTFEQYVNHRKLFFERLKEIEESLDNKIKFKDQDKLYHNIFPQNSPLECSFRMQIVSSQLAKAGNLSDMYSSFERMKTMLDRLQWFPLEADILVQHLILMPNSLSFLHKDDAFDGDVELEGYNFGINIYSINEYVNRVTTILNAFLTFTGNAPVPSIDHHAESSELRKALIQNFEGRYAAKHGLVPIKNISMIEELTSLHFWLDQAKDVAGERMFIDAWKKLNMIFSSKQRVNDLKELRIYKDMITEFFKELHEVRKKTVPNTHELKVVDDYFTKLNQIRIGLRDR
;
A
#
# COMPACT_ATOMS: atom_id res chain seq x y z
N MET A 1 -44.89 5.59 38.47
CA MET A 1 -44.98 4.16 38.11
C MET A 1 -46.34 3.80 37.48
N HIS A 2 -47.49 4.15 38.08
CA HIS A 2 -48.83 3.88 37.52
C HIS A 2 -49.11 4.46 36.12
N LYS A 3 -48.66 5.68 35.79
CA LYS A 3 -48.85 6.28 34.44
C LYS A 3 -48.15 5.50 33.32
N LYS A 4 -47.01 4.86 33.62
CA LYS A 4 -46.24 4.07 32.64
C LYS A 4 -46.90 2.71 32.36
N ILE A 5 -47.56 2.15 33.37
CA ILE A 5 -48.32 0.88 33.26
C ILE A 5 -49.56 1.10 32.38
N TRP A 6 -50.31 2.18 32.59
CA TRP A 6 -51.48 2.51 31.75
C TRP A 6 -51.12 2.87 30.30
N ALA A 7 -49.99 3.56 30.08
CA ALA A 7 -49.50 3.84 28.73
C ALA A 7 -49.19 2.55 27.95
N ASN A 8 -48.54 1.57 28.59
CA ASN A 8 -48.21 0.28 27.96
C ASN A 8 -49.46 -0.58 27.67
N ILE A 9 -50.50 -0.49 28.51
CA ILE A 9 -51.78 -1.21 28.30
C ILE A 9 -52.54 -0.63 27.09
N CYS A 10 -52.41 0.67 26.83
CA CYS A 10 -52.99 1.33 25.65
C CYS A 10 -52.20 1.10 24.35
N GLU A 11 -50.88 0.90 24.41
CA GLU A 11 -50.05 0.63 23.23
C GLU A 11 -50.29 -0.77 22.61
N TYR A 12 -50.75 -1.74 23.41
CA TYR A 12 -50.98 -3.12 22.96
C TYR A 12 -52.45 -3.54 23.18
N PRO A 13 -53.40 -3.08 22.33
CA PRO A 13 -54.84 -3.28 22.52
C PRO A 13 -55.27 -4.76 22.62
N TRP A 14 -54.48 -5.68 22.07
CA TRP A 14 -54.71 -7.12 22.19
C TRP A 14 -54.41 -7.68 23.59
N THR A 15 -53.48 -7.10 24.37
CA THR A 15 -53.24 -7.52 25.77
C THR A 15 -54.45 -7.21 26.65
N SER A 16 -55.00 -6.01 26.48
CA SER A 16 -56.26 -5.57 27.09
C SER A 16 -57.44 -6.45 26.67
N GLY A 17 -57.49 -6.87 25.40
CA GLY A 17 -58.48 -7.80 24.89
C GLY A 17 -58.41 -9.18 25.56
N VAL A 18 -57.23 -9.79 25.66
CA VAL A 18 -57.04 -11.11 26.28
C VAL A 18 -57.35 -11.08 27.78
N ILE A 19 -56.89 -10.05 28.49
CA ILE A 19 -57.18 -9.88 29.92
C ILE A 19 -58.68 -9.62 30.14
N GLY A 20 -59.29 -8.78 29.30
CA GLY A 20 -60.71 -8.45 29.37
C GLY A 20 -61.61 -9.66 29.12
N VAL A 21 -61.32 -10.47 28.10
CA VAL A 21 -62.06 -11.71 27.81
C VAL A 21 -61.87 -12.73 28.94
N GLY A 22 -60.66 -12.87 29.47
CA GLY A 22 -60.39 -13.75 30.61
C GLY A 22 -61.18 -13.37 31.87
N LEU A 23 -61.19 -12.08 32.23
CA LEU A 23 -61.96 -11.58 33.38
C LEU A 23 -63.47 -11.72 33.18
N LEU A 24 -63.97 -11.46 31.96
CA LEU A 24 -65.38 -11.60 31.63
C LEU A 24 -65.83 -13.06 31.74
N PHE A 25 -65.03 -14.00 31.23
CA PHE A 25 -65.29 -15.43 31.35
C PHE A 25 -65.35 -15.90 32.82
N ILE A 26 -64.42 -15.42 33.66
CA ILE A 26 -64.42 -15.70 35.10
C ILE A 26 -65.69 -15.16 35.75
N PHE A 27 -66.07 -13.92 35.45
CA PHE A 27 -67.28 -13.30 35.98
C PHE A 27 -68.55 -14.08 35.60
N VAL A 28 -68.65 -14.53 34.35
CA VAL A 28 -69.74 -15.39 33.87
C VAL A 28 -69.78 -16.72 34.60
N ILE A 29 -68.64 -17.37 34.86
CA ILE A 29 -68.58 -18.62 35.64
C ILE A 29 -69.08 -18.41 37.06
N PHE A 30 -68.62 -17.36 37.76
CA PHE A 30 -69.05 -17.09 39.14
C PHE A 30 -70.54 -16.71 39.22
N ILE A 31 -71.07 -15.95 38.26
CA ILE A 31 -72.51 -15.67 38.18
C ILE A 31 -73.29 -16.95 37.94
N THR A 32 -72.88 -17.76 36.95
CA THR A 32 -73.60 -18.99 36.59
C THR A 32 -73.61 -19.98 37.75
N TYR A 33 -72.47 -20.15 38.43
CA TYR A 33 -72.34 -20.98 39.62
C TYR A 33 -73.18 -20.45 40.80
N GLY A 34 -73.18 -19.13 41.04
CA GLY A 34 -73.98 -18.50 42.09
C GLY A 34 -75.48 -18.59 41.85
N VAL A 35 -75.92 -18.46 40.59
CA VAL A 35 -77.32 -18.61 40.18
C VAL A 35 -77.75 -20.08 40.24
N SER A 36 -76.90 -21.03 39.84
CA SER A 36 -77.27 -22.46 39.78
C SER A 36 -77.37 -23.14 41.14
N LEU A 37 -76.63 -22.68 42.16
CA LEU A 37 -76.57 -23.35 43.47
C LEU A 37 -77.39 -22.66 44.58
N GLY A 38 -77.83 -21.42 44.37
CA GLY A 38 -78.66 -20.69 45.34
C GLY A 38 -77.96 -20.40 46.69
N PRO A 39 -78.64 -19.76 47.65
CA PRO A 39 -78.05 -19.36 48.93
C PRO A 39 -77.99 -20.54 49.91
N ARG A 40 -76.76 -20.99 50.24
CA ARG A 40 -76.38 -22.02 51.24
C ARG A 40 -76.82 -23.46 50.94
N SER A 41 -75.83 -24.30 50.63
CA SER A 41 -75.91 -25.75 50.75
C SER A 41 -74.93 -26.22 51.84
N HIS A 42 -75.43 -26.98 52.82
CA HIS A 42 -74.63 -27.70 53.82
C HIS A 42 -74.05 -29.02 53.24
N ASP A 43 -74.08 -29.18 51.91
CA ASP A 43 -73.62 -30.36 51.21
C ASP A 43 -72.10 -30.30 50.93
N HIS A 44 -71.37 -31.28 51.46
CA HIS A 44 -69.93 -31.42 51.24
C HIS A 44 -69.55 -31.57 49.76
N THR A 45 -70.44 -32.11 48.93
CA THR A 45 -70.18 -32.25 47.48
C THR A 45 -70.19 -30.91 46.74
N ALA A 46 -70.96 -29.93 47.21
CA ALA A 46 -70.99 -28.58 46.65
C ALA A 46 -69.66 -27.84 46.90
N TRP A 47 -69.07 -28.00 48.09
CA TRP A 47 -67.76 -27.42 48.44
C TRP A 47 -66.61 -28.02 47.64
N SER A 48 -66.62 -29.33 47.41
CA SER A 48 -65.63 -29.98 46.54
C SER A 48 -65.71 -29.46 45.10
N SER A 49 -66.92 -29.35 44.56
CA SER A 49 -67.18 -28.81 43.22
C SER A 49 -66.77 -27.34 43.09
N PHE A 50 -66.98 -26.54 44.14
CA PHE A 50 -66.48 -25.16 44.21
C PHE A 50 -64.95 -25.12 44.15
N GLY A 51 -64.27 -25.97 44.93
CA GLY A 51 -62.82 -26.06 44.96
C GLY A 51 -62.23 -26.42 43.58
N SER A 52 -62.82 -27.39 42.88
CA SER A 52 -62.40 -27.76 41.52
C SER A 52 -62.66 -26.64 40.50
N MET A 53 -63.80 -25.94 40.60
CA MET A 53 -64.09 -24.77 39.75
C MET A 53 -63.08 -23.65 40.00
N LEU A 54 -62.82 -23.32 41.27
CA LEU A 54 -61.87 -22.29 41.68
C LEU A 54 -60.46 -22.63 41.19
N ALA A 55 -60.04 -23.89 41.33
CA ALA A 55 -58.76 -24.38 40.80
C ALA A 55 -58.68 -24.26 39.27
N GLY A 56 -59.77 -24.59 38.55
CA GLY A 56 -59.87 -24.42 37.10
C GLY A 56 -59.76 -22.94 36.68
N VAL A 57 -60.45 -22.04 37.40
CA VAL A 57 -60.39 -20.59 37.18
C VAL A 57 -58.98 -20.04 37.41
N PHE A 58 -58.32 -20.42 38.51
CA PHE A 58 -56.94 -19.98 38.78
C PHE A 58 -55.94 -20.55 37.77
N THR A 59 -56.13 -21.77 37.29
CA THR A 59 -55.31 -22.36 36.21
C THR A 59 -55.48 -21.59 34.90
N LEU A 60 -56.72 -21.25 34.54
CA LEU A 60 -57.03 -20.44 33.35
C LEU A 60 -56.45 -19.03 33.47
N PHE A 61 -56.55 -18.40 34.65
CA PHE A 61 -55.94 -17.11 34.92
C PHE A 61 -54.40 -17.17 34.82
N GLY A 62 -53.77 -18.18 35.44
CA GLY A 62 -52.33 -18.39 35.37
C GLY A 62 -51.85 -18.64 33.93
N THR A 63 -52.59 -19.43 33.15
CA THR A 63 -52.30 -19.67 31.73
C THR A 63 -52.46 -18.40 30.91
N THR A 64 -53.53 -17.63 31.13
CA THR A 64 -53.78 -16.34 30.43
C THR A 64 -52.70 -15.32 30.74
N ALA A 65 -52.31 -15.19 32.02
CA ALA A 65 -51.22 -14.33 32.45
C ALA A 65 -49.88 -14.75 31.81
N THR A 66 -49.63 -16.05 31.69
CA THR A 66 -48.43 -16.59 31.02
C THR A 66 -48.43 -16.28 29.52
N ILE A 67 -49.55 -16.47 28.82
CA ILE A 67 -49.70 -16.13 27.40
C ILE A 67 -49.49 -14.63 27.18
N ALA A 68 -50.12 -13.78 28.00
CA ALA A 68 -49.95 -12.33 27.92
C ALA A 68 -48.48 -11.93 28.13
N THR A 69 -47.81 -12.54 29.09
CA THR A 69 -46.38 -12.32 29.37
C THR A 69 -45.51 -12.73 28.18
N LEU A 70 -45.74 -13.91 27.59
CA LEU A 70 -44.99 -14.38 26.42
C LEU A 70 -45.16 -13.46 25.21
N LEU A 71 -46.38 -12.99 24.94
CA LEU A 71 -46.65 -12.08 23.82
C LEU A 71 -46.02 -10.70 24.06
N PHE A 72 -46.05 -10.18 25.28
CA PHE A 72 -45.38 -8.94 25.64
C PHE A 72 -43.86 -9.05 25.47
N LEU A 73 -43.26 -10.15 25.96
CA LEU A 73 -41.83 -10.43 25.76
C LEU A 73 -41.46 -10.53 24.28
N ASN A 74 -42.29 -11.16 23.46
CA ASN A 74 -42.07 -11.25 22.01
C ASN A 74 -42.14 -9.87 21.32
N ALA A 75 -43.08 -9.01 21.73
CA ALA A 75 -43.16 -7.64 21.22
C ALA A 75 -41.92 -6.82 21.60
N GLN A 76 -41.51 -6.86 22.88
CA GLN A 76 -40.28 -6.21 23.33
C GLN A 76 -39.03 -6.72 22.60
N PHE A 77 -38.93 -8.02 22.37
CA PHE A 77 -37.82 -8.62 21.64
C PHE A 77 -37.72 -8.08 20.21
N LYS A 78 -38.86 -7.94 19.50
CA LYS A 78 -38.89 -7.35 18.15
C LYS A 78 -38.47 -5.89 18.13
N GLU A 79 -38.89 -5.09 19.11
CA GLU A 79 -38.45 -3.69 19.21
C GLU A 79 -36.97 -3.57 19.53
N GLN A 80 -36.45 -4.40 20.44
CA GLN A 80 -35.03 -4.48 20.75
C GLN A 80 -34.21 -4.86 19.51
N GLN A 81 -34.66 -5.84 18.71
CA GLN A 81 -33.99 -6.20 17.46
C GLN A 81 -33.91 -5.03 16.48
N LYS A 82 -34.97 -4.21 16.35
CA LYS A 82 -34.94 -3.01 15.49
C LYS A 82 -33.93 -1.98 15.96
N VAL A 83 -33.86 -1.75 17.27
CA VAL A 83 -32.88 -0.81 17.85
C VAL A 83 -31.46 -1.34 17.65
N ILE A 84 -31.23 -2.63 17.90
CA ILE A 84 -29.94 -3.29 17.68
C ILE A 84 -29.51 -3.18 16.22
N ALA A 85 -30.41 -3.43 15.27
CA ALA A 85 -30.10 -3.30 13.83
C ALA A 85 -29.64 -1.87 13.48
N LYS A 86 -30.37 -0.85 13.94
CA LYS A 86 -29.96 0.56 13.73
C LYS A 86 -28.65 0.91 14.39
N GLN A 87 -28.37 0.37 15.57
CA GLN A 87 -27.10 0.57 16.26
C GLN A 87 -25.94 -0.09 15.51
N ILE A 88 -26.14 -1.28 14.95
CA ILE A 88 -25.16 -1.97 14.11
C ILE A 88 -24.88 -1.13 12.85
N GLU A 89 -25.91 -0.65 12.15
CA GLU A 89 -25.74 0.21 10.97
C GLU A 89 -24.97 1.50 11.30
N ALA A 90 -25.31 2.18 12.39
CA ALA A 90 -24.61 3.39 12.83
C ALA A 90 -23.14 3.10 13.17
N LEU A 91 -22.86 1.99 13.85
CA LEU A 91 -21.50 1.56 14.18
C LEU A 91 -20.70 1.22 12.92
N THR A 92 -21.29 0.53 11.95
CA THR A 92 -20.63 0.20 10.68
C THR A 92 -20.31 1.45 9.87
N PHE A 93 -21.21 2.43 9.84
CA PHE A 93 -20.96 3.72 9.21
C PHE A 93 -19.78 4.46 9.89
N GLU A 94 -19.77 4.51 11.22
CA GLU A 94 -18.69 5.12 11.98
C GLU A 94 -17.34 4.41 11.74
N GLN A 95 -17.34 3.08 11.71
CA GLN A 95 -16.15 2.28 11.37
C GLN A 95 -15.63 2.61 9.98
N TYR A 96 -16.50 2.70 8.97
CA TYR A 96 -16.13 3.07 7.61
C TYR A 96 -15.48 4.47 7.56
N VAL A 97 -16.11 5.46 8.17
CA VAL A 97 -15.59 6.85 8.20
C VAL A 97 -14.24 6.90 8.90
N ASN A 98 -14.10 6.26 10.06
CA ASN A 98 -12.86 6.24 10.82
C ASN A 98 -11.75 5.48 10.08
N HIS A 99 -12.06 4.33 9.48
CA HIS A 99 -11.09 3.55 8.71
C HIS A 99 -10.55 4.31 7.50
N ARG A 100 -11.44 5.00 6.75
CA ARG A 100 -11.03 5.86 5.62
C ARG A 100 -10.18 7.05 6.08
N LYS A 101 -10.54 7.68 7.21
CA LYS A 101 -9.75 8.77 7.80
C LYS A 101 -8.34 8.30 8.19
N LEU A 102 -8.23 7.18 8.92
CA LEU A 102 -6.96 6.59 9.33
C LEU A 102 -6.09 6.22 8.11
N PHE A 103 -6.70 5.71 7.04
CA PHE A 103 -5.98 5.44 5.81
C PHE A 103 -5.35 6.70 5.22
N PHE A 104 -6.09 7.82 5.13
CA PHE A 104 -5.57 9.08 4.61
C PHE A 104 -4.51 9.73 5.51
N GLU A 105 -4.67 9.62 6.83
CA GLU A 105 -3.62 10.00 7.78
C GLU A 105 -2.36 9.19 7.53
N ARG A 106 -2.49 7.86 7.35
CA ARG A 106 -1.37 6.99 7.03
C ARG A 106 -0.69 7.35 5.70
N LEU A 107 -1.45 7.75 4.67
CA LEU A 107 -0.86 8.25 3.42
C LEU A 107 0.01 9.49 3.63
N LYS A 108 -0.44 10.44 4.48
CA LYS A 108 0.35 11.63 4.80
C LYS A 108 1.62 11.28 5.58
N GLU A 109 1.53 10.39 6.55
CA GLU A 109 2.70 9.89 7.29
C GLU A 109 3.72 9.24 6.36
N ILE A 110 3.27 8.49 5.34
CA ILE A 110 4.16 7.91 4.33
C ILE A 110 4.83 9.02 3.51
N GLU A 111 4.07 10.01 3.03
CA GLU A 111 4.63 11.16 2.30
C GLU A 111 5.70 11.90 3.13
N GLU A 112 5.43 12.16 4.42
CA GLU A 112 6.35 12.80 5.35
C GLU A 112 7.60 11.95 5.62
N SER A 113 7.43 10.64 5.80
CA SER A 113 8.54 9.69 6.01
C SER A 113 9.49 9.55 4.81
N LEU A 114 9.02 9.94 3.63
CA LEU A 114 9.78 9.93 2.37
C LEU A 114 10.19 11.36 1.98
N ASP A 115 10.43 12.22 2.97
CA ASP A 115 10.87 13.61 2.83
C ASP A 115 9.97 14.48 1.93
N ASN A 116 8.67 14.14 1.82
CA ASN A 116 7.73 14.76 0.89
C ASN A 116 8.15 14.67 -0.60
N LYS A 117 9.03 13.73 -0.96
CA LYS A 117 9.49 13.48 -2.34
C LYS A 117 8.44 12.78 -3.22
N ILE A 118 7.31 12.40 -2.62
CA ILE A 118 6.18 11.82 -3.32
C ILE A 118 4.87 12.51 -2.95
N LYS A 119 3.85 12.32 -3.78
CA LYS A 119 2.46 12.68 -3.48
C LYS A 119 1.52 11.59 -3.95
N PHE A 120 0.60 11.13 -3.11
CA PHE A 120 -0.43 10.18 -3.55
C PHE A 120 -1.44 10.86 -4.48
N LYS A 121 -1.73 10.20 -5.60
CA LYS A 121 -2.79 10.56 -6.55
C LYS A 121 -4.12 10.06 -6.01
N ASP A 122 -5.17 10.87 -6.13
CA ASP A 122 -6.57 10.48 -5.91
C ASP A 122 -6.74 9.47 -4.75
N GLN A 123 -6.53 9.96 -3.53
CA GLN A 123 -6.50 9.12 -2.32
C GLN A 123 -7.80 8.31 -2.15
N ASP A 124 -8.93 8.87 -2.59
CA ASP A 124 -10.22 8.19 -2.58
C ASP A 124 -10.25 7.01 -3.53
N LYS A 125 -9.80 7.17 -4.79
CA LYS A 125 -9.69 6.06 -5.73
C LYS A 125 -8.73 4.99 -5.21
N LEU A 126 -7.59 5.38 -4.65
CA LEU A 126 -6.64 4.44 -4.05
C LEU A 126 -7.29 3.63 -2.90
N TYR A 127 -8.04 4.30 -2.02
CA TYR A 127 -8.78 3.63 -0.94
C TYR A 127 -9.75 2.57 -1.50
N HIS A 128 -10.56 2.92 -2.50
CA HIS A 128 -11.53 1.99 -3.08
C HIS A 128 -10.87 0.89 -3.94
N ASN A 129 -9.68 1.14 -4.49
CA ASN A 129 -8.93 0.09 -5.17
C ASN A 129 -8.40 -0.97 -4.19
N ILE A 130 -7.93 -0.53 -3.01
CA ILE A 130 -7.45 -1.44 -1.96
C ILE A 130 -8.63 -2.13 -1.26
N PHE A 131 -9.70 -1.40 -0.96
CA PHE A 131 -10.89 -1.87 -0.25
C PHE A 131 -12.16 -1.76 -1.11
N PRO A 132 -12.31 -2.57 -2.17
CA PRO A 132 -13.39 -2.43 -3.14
C PRO A 132 -14.79 -2.73 -2.61
N GLN A 133 -14.90 -3.46 -1.50
CA GLN A 133 -16.18 -3.78 -0.86
C GLN A 133 -16.55 -2.80 0.27
N ASN A 134 -15.64 -1.91 0.66
CA ASN A 134 -15.91 -0.99 1.75
C ASN A 134 -16.90 0.09 1.30
N SER A 135 -17.96 0.27 2.09
CA SER A 135 -19.03 1.23 1.90
C SER A 135 -19.60 1.66 3.27
N PRO A 136 -20.47 2.67 3.32
CA PRO A 136 -21.22 3.01 4.53
C PRO A 136 -21.97 1.84 5.21
N LEU A 137 -22.26 0.76 4.45
CA LEU A 137 -23.02 -0.41 4.93
C LEU A 137 -22.14 -1.62 5.26
N GLU A 138 -20.88 -1.62 4.83
CA GLU A 138 -19.96 -2.75 5.01
C GLU A 138 -18.52 -2.24 5.11
N CYS A 139 -17.79 -2.65 6.15
CA CYS A 139 -16.40 -2.23 6.34
C CYS A 139 -15.53 -3.41 6.74
N SER A 140 -14.61 -3.80 5.86
CA SER A 140 -13.54 -4.75 6.15
C SER A 140 -12.21 -4.02 6.35
N PHE A 141 -11.45 -4.49 7.34
CA PHE A 141 -10.09 -4.04 7.64
C PHE A 141 -9.03 -4.95 6.99
N ARG A 142 -9.42 -6.14 6.53
CA ARG A 142 -8.51 -7.14 5.97
C ARG A 142 -8.77 -7.34 4.50
N MET A 143 -7.69 -7.39 3.73
CA MET A 143 -7.73 -7.70 2.31
C MET A 143 -6.86 -8.91 2.03
N GLN A 144 -7.40 -9.89 1.32
CA GLN A 144 -6.63 -11.03 0.86
C GLN A 144 -5.91 -10.68 -0.44
N ILE A 145 -4.66 -11.13 -0.55
CA ILE A 145 -3.91 -11.08 -1.80
C ILE A 145 -4.34 -12.30 -2.62
N VAL A 146 -4.97 -12.04 -3.76
CA VAL A 146 -5.38 -13.08 -4.71
C VAL A 146 -4.29 -13.27 -5.78
N SER A 147 -4.40 -14.34 -6.57
CA SER A 147 -3.49 -14.57 -7.68
C SER A 147 -3.54 -13.42 -8.71
N SER A 148 -2.42 -13.20 -9.41
CA SER A 148 -2.27 -12.14 -10.41
C SER A 148 -3.32 -12.18 -11.53
N GLN A 149 -3.86 -13.36 -11.85
CA GLN A 149 -4.91 -13.56 -12.85
C GLN A 149 -6.26 -12.98 -12.44
N LEU A 150 -6.50 -12.85 -11.13
CA LEU A 150 -7.73 -12.28 -10.55
C LEU A 150 -7.53 -10.85 -10.04
N ALA A 151 -6.30 -10.32 -10.12
CA ALA A 151 -5.98 -8.98 -9.69
C ALA A 151 -6.62 -7.95 -10.64
N LYS A 152 -7.28 -6.95 -10.06
CA LYS A 152 -7.74 -5.78 -10.79
C LYS A 152 -6.64 -4.73 -10.76
N ALA A 153 -6.47 -4.00 -11.87
CA ALA A 153 -5.45 -2.96 -11.97
C ALA A 153 -5.51 -1.97 -10.80
N GLY A 154 -4.37 -1.73 -10.15
CA GLY A 154 -4.25 -0.83 -9.02
C GLY A 154 -4.84 -1.34 -7.69
N ASN A 155 -5.31 -2.59 -7.61
CA ASN A 155 -5.67 -3.19 -6.32
C ASN A 155 -4.44 -3.71 -5.57
N LEU A 156 -4.60 -4.11 -4.31
CA LEU A 156 -3.49 -4.62 -3.48
C LEU A 156 -2.77 -5.82 -4.11
N SER A 157 -3.49 -6.71 -4.79
CA SER A 157 -2.90 -7.89 -5.43
C SER A 157 -2.07 -7.54 -6.67
N ASP A 158 -2.48 -6.53 -7.44
CA ASP A 158 -1.73 -5.97 -8.57
C ASP A 158 -0.45 -5.29 -8.07
N MET A 159 -0.56 -4.46 -7.02
CA MET A 159 0.59 -3.82 -6.37
C MET A 159 1.62 -4.86 -5.90
N TYR A 160 1.16 -5.91 -5.21
CA TYR A 160 2.03 -7.00 -4.73
C TYR A 160 2.65 -7.79 -5.89
N SER A 161 1.86 -8.16 -6.90
CA SER A 161 2.36 -8.90 -8.08
C SER A 161 3.38 -8.09 -8.87
N SER A 162 3.18 -6.78 -8.98
CA SER A 162 4.12 -5.86 -9.61
C SER A 162 5.44 -5.80 -8.83
N PHE A 163 5.38 -5.80 -7.51
CA PHE A 163 6.58 -5.88 -6.67
C PHE A 163 7.33 -7.21 -6.83
N GLU A 164 6.63 -8.36 -6.80
CA GLU A 164 7.25 -9.67 -7.01
C GLU A 164 7.91 -9.79 -8.40
N ARG A 165 7.30 -9.17 -9.42
CA ARG A 165 7.91 -9.08 -10.75
C ARG A 165 9.19 -8.24 -10.75
N MET A 166 9.17 -7.08 -10.08
CA MET A 166 10.36 -6.24 -9.92
C MET A 166 11.47 -7.00 -9.19
N LYS A 167 11.16 -7.68 -8.09
CA LYS A 167 12.09 -8.54 -7.34
C LYS A 167 12.72 -9.61 -8.23
N THR A 168 11.91 -10.34 -8.99
CA THR A 168 12.37 -11.38 -9.92
C THR A 168 13.30 -10.81 -10.99
N MET A 169 13.05 -9.57 -11.46
CA MET A 169 13.97 -8.88 -12.37
C MET A 169 15.30 -8.53 -11.69
N LEU A 170 15.25 -8.07 -10.44
CA LEU A 170 16.42 -7.68 -9.64
C LEU A 170 17.30 -8.86 -9.18
N ASP A 171 16.74 -10.07 -9.06
CA ASP A 171 17.46 -11.29 -8.64
C ASP A 171 18.47 -11.84 -9.69
N ARG A 172 18.71 -11.11 -10.79
CA ARG A 172 19.63 -11.52 -11.85
C ARG A 172 21.10 -11.30 -11.46
N LEU A 173 21.92 -12.32 -11.73
CA LEU A 173 23.38 -12.24 -11.56
C LEU A 173 24.08 -11.39 -12.63
N GLN A 174 23.52 -11.32 -13.83
CA GLN A 174 24.07 -10.60 -14.98
C GLN A 174 22.97 -9.76 -15.63
N TRP A 175 23.37 -8.58 -16.11
CA TRP A 175 22.49 -7.61 -16.73
C TRP A 175 23.00 -7.24 -18.11
N PHE A 176 22.13 -7.31 -19.13
CA PHE A 176 22.39 -6.68 -20.41
C PHE A 176 21.49 -5.45 -20.58
N PRO A 177 21.82 -4.52 -21.50
CA PRO A 177 21.06 -3.29 -21.67
C PRO A 177 19.57 -3.51 -21.96
N LEU A 178 19.21 -4.58 -22.67
CA LEU A 178 17.82 -4.90 -22.98
C LEU A 178 17.01 -5.28 -21.73
N GLU A 179 17.58 -6.05 -20.80
CA GLU A 179 16.90 -6.36 -19.54
C GLU A 179 16.78 -5.12 -18.65
N ALA A 180 17.79 -4.25 -18.66
CA ALA A 180 17.74 -2.99 -17.94
C ALA A 180 16.61 -2.09 -18.47
N ASP A 181 16.38 -2.07 -19.79
CA ASP A 181 15.24 -1.38 -20.40
C ASP A 181 13.90 -1.95 -19.92
N ILE A 182 13.75 -3.29 -19.92
CA ILE A 182 12.55 -3.97 -19.43
C ILE A 182 12.30 -3.65 -17.94
N LEU A 183 13.36 -3.59 -17.12
CA LEU A 183 13.24 -3.18 -15.72
C LEU A 183 12.73 -1.75 -15.64
N VAL A 184 13.34 -0.79 -16.34
CA VAL A 184 12.90 0.62 -16.31
C VAL A 184 11.45 0.76 -16.74
N GLN A 185 11.04 0.08 -17.83
CA GLN A 185 9.65 0.07 -18.28
C GLN A 185 8.69 -0.45 -17.20
N HIS A 186 9.10 -1.45 -16.43
CA HIS A 186 8.32 -1.92 -15.30
C HIS A 186 8.27 -0.86 -14.18
N LEU A 187 9.42 -0.26 -13.84
CA LEU A 187 9.52 0.74 -12.77
C LEU A 187 8.67 1.99 -13.06
N ILE A 188 8.59 2.48 -14.30
CA ILE A 188 7.77 3.66 -14.65
C ILE A 188 6.26 3.41 -14.55
N LEU A 189 5.83 2.15 -14.58
CA LEU A 189 4.41 1.77 -14.45
C LEU A 189 4.00 1.63 -12.98
N MET A 190 4.94 1.32 -12.08
CA MET A 190 4.66 1.13 -10.66
C MET A 190 3.97 2.32 -9.95
N PRO A 191 4.27 3.60 -10.25
CA PRO A 191 3.59 4.74 -9.65
C PRO A 191 2.09 4.77 -9.98
N ASN A 192 1.66 4.15 -11.08
CA ASN A 192 0.25 4.03 -11.42
C ASN A 192 -0.43 2.94 -10.58
N SER A 193 0.22 1.80 -10.37
CA SER A 193 -0.29 0.74 -9.48
C SER A 193 -0.35 1.21 -8.02
N LEU A 194 0.69 1.89 -7.54
CA LEU A 194 0.77 2.40 -6.15
C LEU A 194 0.13 3.80 -5.97
N SER A 195 -0.38 4.39 -7.05
CA SER A 195 -1.04 5.70 -7.07
C SER A 195 -0.23 6.84 -6.43
N PHE A 196 1.04 7.02 -6.81
CA PHE A 196 1.86 8.15 -6.36
C PHE A 196 2.52 8.90 -7.53
N LEU A 197 2.89 10.16 -7.29
CA LEU A 197 3.69 11.03 -8.15
C LEU A 197 5.02 11.30 -7.46
N HIS A 198 6.07 11.51 -8.23
CA HIS A 198 7.31 12.05 -7.72
C HIS A 198 7.23 13.59 -7.69
N LYS A 199 7.84 14.21 -6.67
CA LYS A 199 7.77 15.66 -6.45
C LYS A 199 9.10 16.30 -6.03
N ASP A 200 10.19 15.56 -6.11
CA ASP A 200 11.52 16.07 -5.76
C ASP A 200 12.12 16.88 -6.92
N ASP A 201 13.19 17.61 -6.62
CA ASP A 201 13.98 18.29 -7.65
C ASP A 201 14.65 17.26 -8.57
N ALA A 202 14.80 17.64 -9.84
CA ALA A 202 15.44 16.79 -10.84
C ALA A 202 16.96 16.69 -10.62
N PHE A 203 17.45 15.46 -10.61
CA PHE A 203 18.88 15.15 -10.57
C PHE A 203 19.37 14.61 -11.91
N ASP A 204 20.66 14.78 -12.18
CA ASP A 204 21.31 14.11 -13.28
C ASP A 204 21.17 12.59 -13.16
N GLY A 205 20.78 11.95 -14.27
CA GLY A 205 20.45 10.53 -14.31
C GLY A 205 19.01 10.18 -13.93
N ASP A 206 18.17 11.15 -13.52
CA ASP A 206 16.74 10.90 -13.36
C ASP A 206 16.10 10.60 -14.72
N VAL A 207 15.25 9.58 -14.78
CA VAL A 207 14.53 9.21 -15.99
C VAL A 207 13.28 10.09 -16.13
N GLU A 208 13.16 10.75 -17.27
CA GLU A 208 12.00 11.56 -17.66
C GLU A 208 11.35 11.05 -18.96
N LEU A 209 10.04 11.30 -19.10
CA LEU A 209 9.28 11.12 -20.33
C LEU A 209 8.48 12.39 -20.58
N GLU A 210 8.68 13.04 -21.72
CA GLU A 210 7.96 14.27 -22.09
C GLU A 210 8.03 15.36 -21.00
N GLY A 211 9.18 15.47 -20.32
CA GLY A 211 9.42 16.42 -19.23
C GLY A 211 8.85 16.00 -17.87
N TYR A 212 8.25 14.81 -17.77
CA TYR A 212 7.77 14.27 -16.50
C TYR A 212 8.83 13.37 -15.84
N ASN A 213 9.35 13.78 -14.68
CA ASN A 213 10.31 13.02 -13.88
C ASN A 213 9.62 11.93 -13.05
N PHE A 214 10.05 10.67 -13.19
CA PHE A 214 9.51 9.53 -12.43
C PHE A 214 10.19 9.30 -11.07
N GLY A 215 11.27 10.03 -10.78
CA GLY A 215 12.08 9.84 -9.58
C GLY A 215 12.86 8.54 -9.56
N ILE A 216 13.10 7.97 -10.74
CA ILE A 216 13.96 6.80 -10.98
C ILE A 216 15.29 7.35 -11.46
N ASN A 217 16.36 7.13 -10.70
CA ASN A 217 17.70 7.58 -11.07
C ASN A 217 18.57 6.39 -11.48
N ILE A 218 19.21 6.47 -12.66
CA ILE A 218 20.03 5.38 -13.21
C ILE A 218 21.29 5.07 -12.38
N TYR A 219 21.72 6.00 -11.52
CA TYR A 219 22.86 5.83 -10.62
C TYR A 219 22.45 5.36 -9.22
N SER A 220 21.16 5.38 -8.88
CA SER A 220 20.66 5.02 -7.54
C SER A 220 19.24 4.43 -7.60
N ILE A 221 19.06 3.33 -8.34
CA ILE A 221 17.78 2.60 -8.42
C ILE A 221 17.33 2.09 -7.04
N ASN A 222 18.27 1.76 -6.15
CA ASN A 222 17.99 1.32 -4.79
C ASN A 222 17.10 2.31 -4.02
N GLU A 223 17.26 3.63 -4.22
CA GLU A 223 16.39 4.63 -3.58
C GLU A 223 14.92 4.49 -4.04
N TYR A 224 14.71 4.21 -5.33
CA TYR A 224 13.37 4.00 -5.88
C TYR A 224 12.75 2.68 -5.39
N VAL A 225 13.56 1.61 -5.36
CA VAL A 225 13.14 0.30 -4.84
C VAL A 225 12.76 0.39 -3.36
N ASN A 226 13.55 1.07 -2.54
CA ASN A 226 13.23 1.30 -1.13
C ASN A 226 11.91 2.07 -0.96
N ARG A 227 11.71 3.14 -1.74
CA ARG A 227 10.48 3.93 -1.74
C ARG A 227 9.25 3.08 -2.07
N VAL A 228 9.30 2.31 -3.14
CA VAL A 228 8.23 1.39 -3.56
C VAL A 228 7.96 0.33 -2.48
N THR A 229 9.02 -0.26 -1.92
CA THR A 229 8.93 -1.26 -0.85
C THR A 229 8.26 -0.68 0.40
N THR A 230 8.63 0.53 0.79
CA THR A 230 8.06 1.25 1.93
C THR A 230 6.56 1.51 1.75
N ILE A 231 6.15 2.02 0.59
CA ILE A 231 4.73 2.28 0.28
C ILE A 231 3.94 0.96 0.31
N LEU A 232 4.43 -0.07 -0.38
CA LEU A 232 3.75 -1.37 -0.42
C LEU A 232 3.62 -1.98 0.97
N ASN A 233 4.69 -1.98 1.77
CA ASN A 233 4.67 -2.52 3.13
C ASN A 233 3.70 -1.78 4.05
N ALA A 234 3.53 -0.47 3.86
CA ALA A 234 2.52 0.27 4.59
C ALA A 234 1.10 -0.20 4.22
N PHE A 235 0.82 -0.45 2.93
CA PHE A 235 -0.47 -0.99 2.49
C PHE A 235 -0.70 -2.43 2.96
N LEU A 236 0.32 -3.28 2.87
CA LEU A 236 0.25 -4.67 3.36
C LEU A 236 -0.05 -4.70 4.85
N THR A 237 0.69 -3.92 5.65
CA THR A 237 0.48 -3.86 7.11
C THR A 237 -0.91 -3.32 7.45
N PHE A 238 -1.35 -2.24 6.78
CA PHE A 238 -2.67 -1.64 7.01
C PHE A 238 -3.82 -2.60 6.67
N THR A 239 -3.62 -3.50 5.71
CA THR A 239 -4.60 -4.50 5.27
C THR A 239 -4.49 -5.85 6.00
N GLY A 240 -3.62 -5.94 7.01
CA GLY A 240 -3.42 -7.14 7.82
C GLY A 240 -2.58 -8.24 7.15
N ASN A 241 -1.80 -7.90 6.13
CA ASN A 241 -0.86 -8.79 5.46
C ASN A 241 0.57 -8.63 6.02
N ALA A 242 1.39 -9.68 5.86
CA ALA A 242 2.79 -9.61 6.24
C ALA A 242 3.57 -8.67 5.29
N PRO A 243 4.49 -7.83 5.81
CA PRO A 243 5.34 -7.02 4.97
C PRO A 243 6.32 -7.89 4.17
N VAL A 244 6.71 -7.42 2.99
CA VAL A 244 7.77 -8.02 2.18
C VAL A 244 9.16 -7.60 2.69
N PRO A 245 10.18 -8.46 2.58
CA PRO A 245 11.54 -8.12 2.96
C PRO A 245 12.11 -7.01 2.06
N SER A 246 13.06 -6.23 2.59
CA SER A 246 13.82 -5.28 1.77
C SER A 246 14.65 -6.03 0.73
N ILE A 247 14.63 -5.50 -0.49
CA ILE A 247 15.39 -6.00 -1.64
C ILE A 247 16.36 -4.94 -2.19
N ASP A 248 16.67 -3.92 -1.38
CA ASP A 248 17.47 -2.77 -1.82
C ASP A 248 18.87 -3.18 -2.27
N HIS A 249 19.45 -4.17 -1.59
CA HIS A 249 20.77 -4.73 -1.91
C HIS A 249 20.83 -5.36 -3.31
N HIS A 250 19.71 -5.85 -3.87
CA HIS A 250 19.68 -6.36 -5.24
C HIS A 250 19.76 -5.22 -6.28
N ALA A 251 19.28 -4.03 -5.92
CA ALA A 251 19.31 -2.84 -6.78
C ALA A 251 20.66 -2.10 -6.75
N GLU A 252 21.57 -2.46 -5.84
CA GLU A 252 22.90 -1.84 -5.72
C GLU A 252 23.97 -2.49 -6.61
N SER A 253 23.59 -3.51 -7.39
CA SER A 253 24.49 -4.23 -8.31
C SER A 253 25.23 -3.31 -9.27
N SER A 254 26.57 -3.43 -9.32
CA SER A 254 27.41 -2.71 -10.28
C SER A 254 27.07 -3.08 -11.73
N GLU A 255 26.69 -4.34 -11.98
CA GLU A 255 26.30 -4.82 -13.31
C GLU A 255 24.96 -4.21 -13.75
N LEU A 256 23.97 -4.10 -12.86
CA LEU A 256 22.71 -3.43 -13.15
C LEU A 256 22.95 -1.97 -13.53
N ARG A 257 23.71 -1.25 -12.70
CA ARG A 257 24.09 0.15 -12.93
C ARG A 257 24.78 0.33 -14.28
N LYS A 258 25.75 -0.54 -14.59
CA LYS A 258 26.46 -0.56 -15.86
C LYS A 258 25.49 -0.74 -17.03
N ALA A 259 24.58 -1.71 -16.94
CA ALA A 259 23.60 -2.00 -17.98
C ALA A 259 22.59 -0.85 -18.18
N LEU A 260 22.14 -0.20 -17.11
CA LEU A 260 21.25 0.97 -17.17
C LEU A 260 21.91 2.13 -17.90
N ILE A 261 23.12 2.49 -17.47
CA ILE A 261 23.88 3.57 -18.09
C ILE A 261 24.11 3.28 -19.58
N GLN A 262 24.52 2.05 -19.93
CA GLN A 262 24.68 1.64 -21.34
C GLN A 262 23.37 1.68 -22.14
N ASN A 263 22.24 1.33 -21.53
CA ASN A 263 20.94 1.38 -22.17
C ASN A 263 20.59 2.82 -22.60
N PHE A 264 20.86 3.79 -21.73
CA PHE A 264 20.54 5.20 -21.96
C PHE A 264 21.60 5.99 -22.73
N GLU A 265 22.82 5.49 -22.86
CA GLU A 265 23.83 6.06 -23.77
C GLU A 265 23.79 5.49 -25.19
N GLY A 266 23.27 4.26 -25.33
CA GLY A 266 23.19 3.60 -26.62
C GLY A 266 22.13 4.17 -27.54
N ARG A 267 22.12 3.69 -28.80
CA ARG A 267 21.06 3.95 -29.80
C ARG A 267 19.65 3.51 -29.37
N TYR A 268 19.53 2.87 -28.20
CA TYR A 268 18.29 2.34 -27.64
C TYR A 268 17.53 3.38 -26.80
N ALA A 269 18.21 4.42 -26.28
CA ALA A 269 17.62 5.45 -25.42
C ALA A 269 16.37 6.13 -26.04
N ALA A 270 16.30 6.22 -27.38
CA ALA A 270 15.20 6.90 -28.05
C ALA A 270 13.95 6.04 -28.32
N LYS A 271 13.94 4.73 -28.01
CA LYS A 271 12.84 3.85 -28.46
C LYS A 271 11.48 4.18 -27.86
N HIS A 272 11.44 4.81 -26.68
CA HIS A 272 10.20 5.06 -25.94
C HIS A 272 10.06 6.51 -25.42
N GLY A 273 10.92 7.43 -25.88
CA GLY A 273 10.94 8.82 -25.39
C GLY A 273 11.47 8.99 -23.96
N LEU A 274 11.91 7.89 -23.32
CA LEU A 274 12.53 7.91 -22.00
C LEU A 274 13.98 8.39 -22.13
N VAL A 275 14.29 9.52 -21.51
CA VAL A 275 15.64 10.08 -21.52
C VAL A 275 16.11 10.35 -20.09
N PRO A 276 17.39 10.11 -19.77
CA PRO A 276 17.93 10.56 -18.50
C PRO A 276 18.20 12.07 -18.59
N ILE A 277 17.95 12.77 -17.50
CA ILE A 277 18.29 14.18 -17.35
C ILE A 277 19.82 14.31 -17.31
N LYS A 278 20.38 15.20 -18.14
CA LYS A 278 21.83 15.46 -18.24
C LYS A 278 22.10 16.97 -18.24
N ASN A 279 22.26 17.54 -17.06
CA ASN A 279 22.61 18.93 -16.82
C ASN A 279 24.12 19.12 -16.57
N ILE A 280 24.82 18.10 -16.07
CA ILE A 280 26.26 18.15 -15.82
C ILE A 280 27.03 18.13 -17.14
N SER A 281 27.97 19.07 -17.29
CA SER A 281 28.93 19.08 -18.39
C SER A 281 29.63 17.74 -18.52
N MET A 282 29.77 17.27 -19.74
CA MET A 282 30.71 16.19 -20.06
C MET A 282 30.42 14.85 -19.34
N ILE A 283 29.20 14.68 -18.80
CA ILE A 283 28.83 13.47 -18.07
C ILE A 283 28.86 12.25 -18.99
N GLU A 284 28.48 12.41 -20.25
CA GLU A 284 28.54 11.36 -21.29
C GLU A 284 29.98 10.94 -21.57
N GLU A 285 30.91 11.89 -21.62
CA GLU A 285 32.32 11.63 -21.84
C GLU A 285 32.95 10.94 -20.62
N LEU A 286 32.56 11.30 -19.38
CA LEU A 286 32.99 10.59 -18.18
C LEU A 286 32.48 9.15 -18.14
N THR A 287 31.23 8.95 -18.52
CA THR A 287 30.62 7.64 -18.56
C THR A 287 31.24 6.78 -19.68
N SER A 288 31.44 7.35 -20.86
CA SER A 288 32.19 6.73 -21.95
C SER A 288 33.61 6.37 -21.52
N LEU A 289 34.28 7.25 -20.76
CA LEU A 289 35.60 6.98 -20.20
C LEU A 289 35.56 5.85 -19.19
N HIS A 290 34.56 5.80 -18.30
CA HIS A 290 34.38 4.73 -17.32
C HIS A 290 34.25 3.36 -17.98
N PHE A 291 33.43 3.24 -19.03
CA PHE A 291 33.30 1.98 -19.77
C PHE A 291 34.59 1.59 -20.50
N TRP A 292 35.29 2.57 -21.07
CA TRP A 292 36.58 2.31 -21.71
C TRP A 292 37.63 1.84 -20.69
N LEU A 293 37.71 2.48 -19.51
CA LEU A 293 38.60 2.08 -18.42
C LEU A 293 38.29 0.67 -17.89
N ASP A 294 37.03 0.25 -17.93
CA ASP A 294 36.66 -1.12 -17.57
C ASP A 294 37.22 -2.17 -18.55
N GLN A 295 37.40 -1.78 -19.83
CA GLN A 295 37.97 -2.61 -20.90
C GLN A 295 39.48 -2.46 -21.06
N ALA A 296 40.07 -1.38 -20.54
CA ALA A 296 41.50 -1.07 -20.63
C ALA A 296 42.32 -2.03 -19.76
N LYS A 297 42.79 -3.12 -20.36
CA LYS A 297 43.60 -4.15 -19.71
C LYS A 297 44.99 -4.22 -20.34
N ASP A 298 45.98 -4.58 -19.53
CA ASP A 298 47.33 -4.87 -20.02
C ASP A 298 47.40 -6.26 -20.67
N VAL A 299 48.58 -6.65 -21.14
CA VAL A 299 48.80 -8.00 -21.73
C VAL A 299 48.58 -9.15 -20.76
N ALA A 300 48.64 -8.91 -19.45
CA ALA A 300 48.34 -9.91 -18.42
C ALA A 300 46.83 -9.99 -18.12
N GLY A 301 46.01 -9.09 -18.70
CA GLY A 301 44.58 -8.99 -18.44
C GLY A 301 44.24 -8.17 -17.19
N GLU A 302 45.23 -7.54 -16.56
CA GLU A 302 45.06 -6.68 -15.40
C GLU A 302 44.58 -5.29 -15.83
N ARG A 303 43.71 -4.67 -15.02
CA ARG A 303 43.12 -3.38 -15.36
C ARG A 303 44.17 -2.26 -15.28
N MET A 304 44.30 -1.49 -16.35
CA MET A 304 45.09 -0.27 -16.38
C MET A 304 44.30 0.89 -15.75
N PHE A 305 45.00 1.86 -15.16
CA PHE A 305 44.41 3.06 -14.54
C PHE A 305 43.38 2.74 -13.43
N ILE A 306 43.80 1.91 -12.48
CA ILE A 306 42.95 1.39 -11.42
C ILE A 306 42.37 2.49 -10.52
N ASP A 307 43.10 3.59 -10.31
CA ASP A 307 42.66 4.67 -9.42
C ASP A 307 41.57 5.50 -10.10
N ALA A 308 41.74 5.81 -11.39
CA ALA A 308 40.70 6.46 -12.18
C ALA A 308 39.44 5.61 -12.29
N TRP A 309 39.58 4.31 -12.57
CA TRP A 309 38.44 3.39 -12.62
C TRP A 309 37.72 3.31 -11.27
N LYS A 310 38.44 3.15 -10.15
CA LYS A 310 37.85 3.15 -8.79
C LYS A 310 37.12 4.46 -8.49
N LYS A 311 37.71 5.60 -8.84
CA LYS A 311 37.11 6.92 -8.62
C LYS A 311 35.81 7.07 -9.40
N LEU A 312 35.77 6.69 -10.68
CA LEU A 312 34.56 6.76 -11.49
C LEU A 312 33.50 5.78 -11.01
N ASN A 313 33.87 4.54 -10.67
CA ASN A 313 32.93 3.57 -10.10
C ASN A 313 32.32 4.09 -8.79
N MET A 314 33.13 4.75 -7.96
CA MET A 314 32.69 5.42 -6.74
C MET A 314 31.78 6.62 -7.03
N ILE A 315 32.05 7.42 -8.05
CA ILE A 315 31.21 8.58 -8.40
C ILE A 315 29.85 8.11 -8.93
N PHE A 316 29.84 7.14 -9.84
CA PHE A 316 28.60 6.59 -10.37
C PHE A 316 27.87 5.69 -9.36
N SER A 317 28.42 5.48 -8.16
CA SER A 317 27.80 4.63 -7.14
C SER A 317 26.51 5.21 -6.54
N SER A 318 26.29 6.53 -6.64
CA SER A 318 25.06 7.17 -6.20
C SER A 318 24.77 8.48 -6.95
N LYS A 319 23.50 8.88 -7.03
CA LYS A 319 23.10 10.15 -7.65
C LYS A 319 23.72 11.37 -6.97
N GLN A 320 23.91 11.33 -5.65
CA GLN A 320 24.50 12.44 -4.90
C GLN A 320 25.94 12.69 -5.33
N ARG A 321 26.75 11.63 -5.48
CA ARG A 321 28.15 11.74 -5.91
C ARG A 321 28.29 12.19 -7.36
N VAL A 322 27.36 11.78 -8.22
CA VAL A 322 27.26 12.34 -9.58
C VAL A 322 26.94 13.82 -9.51
N ASN A 323 25.97 14.22 -8.67
CA ASN A 323 25.57 15.61 -8.51
C ASN A 323 26.70 16.51 -7.96
N ASP A 324 27.62 15.97 -7.15
CA ASP A 324 28.81 16.69 -6.69
C ASP A 324 29.71 17.15 -7.86
N LEU A 325 29.62 16.52 -9.04
CA LEU A 325 30.33 16.96 -10.25
C LEU A 325 29.83 18.30 -10.82
N LYS A 326 28.69 18.82 -10.34
CA LYS A 326 28.27 20.21 -10.61
C LYS A 326 29.30 21.22 -10.08
N GLU A 327 30.03 20.85 -9.03
CA GLU A 327 31.14 21.66 -8.54
C GLU A 327 32.36 21.52 -9.45
N LEU A 328 32.62 22.56 -10.24
CA LEU A 328 33.73 22.60 -11.21
C LEU A 328 35.09 22.29 -10.57
N ARG A 329 35.28 22.63 -9.29
CA ARG A 329 36.49 22.30 -8.53
C ARG A 329 36.66 20.78 -8.36
N ILE A 330 35.63 20.08 -7.88
CA ILE A 330 35.64 18.62 -7.70
C ILE A 330 35.96 17.93 -9.03
N TYR A 331 35.32 18.41 -10.11
CA TYR A 331 35.57 17.90 -11.45
C TYR A 331 37.04 18.11 -11.88
N LYS A 332 37.57 19.34 -11.77
CA LYS A 332 38.96 19.66 -12.16
C LYS A 332 39.99 18.89 -11.36
N ASP A 333 39.76 18.71 -10.06
CA ASP A 333 40.64 17.96 -9.17
C ASP A 333 40.68 16.49 -9.59
N MET A 334 39.53 15.88 -9.87
CA MET A 334 39.44 14.50 -10.40
C MET A 334 40.20 14.33 -11.72
N ILE A 335 39.99 15.21 -12.70
CA ILE A 335 40.69 15.10 -13.98
C ILE A 335 42.21 15.29 -13.81
N THR A 336 42.63 16.12 -12.86
CA THR A 336 44.04 16.27 -12.50
C THR A 336 44.62 14.99 -11.89
N GLU A 337 43.87 14.31 -11.02
CA GLU A 337 44.24 12.98 -10.51
C GLU A 337 44.41 11.97 -11.65
N PHE A 338 43.51 11.97 -12.64
CA PHE A 338 43.57 11.06 -13.78
C PHE A 338 44.79 11.32 -14.69
N PHE A 339 45.14 12.58 -14.93
CA PHE A 339 46.37 12.91 -15.66
C PHE A 339 47.63 12.50 -14.90
N LYS A 340 47.66 12.62 -13.56
CA LYS A 340 48.79 12.16 -12.75
C LYS A 340 48.98 10.65 -12.90
N GLU A 341 47.90 9.87 -12.77
CA GLU A 341 47.96 8.41 -12.96
C GLU A 341 48.42 8.05 -14.37
N LEU A 342 47.87 8.70 -15.41
CA LEU A 342 48.31 8.53 -16.80
C LEU A 342 49.83 8.73 -16.95
N HIS A 343 50.39 9.79 -16.37
CA HIS A 343 51.82 10.06 -16.45
C HIS A 343 52.66 8.99 -15.75
N GLU A 344 52.20 8.48 -14.61
CA GLU A 344 52.89 7.41 -13.88
C GLU A 344 52.84 6.08 -14.63
N VAL A 345 51.71 5.74 -15.24
CA VAL A 345 51.59 4.54 -16.09
C VAL A 345 52.48 4.68 -17.33
N ARG A 346 52.43 5.82 -18.03
CA ARG A 346 53.22 6.07 -19.24
C ARG A 346 54.73 5.93 -19.01
N LYS A 347 55.25 6.37 -17.85
CA LYS A 347 56.67 6.22 -17.48
C LYS A 347 57.10 4.75 -17.36
N LYS A 348 56.17 3.87 -16.99
CA LYS A 348 56.41 2.43 -16.79
C LYS A 348 56.21 1.62 -18.08
N THR A 349 55.53 2.19 -19.08
CA THR A 349 55.22 1.52 -20.33
C THR A 349 56.41 1.52 -21.29
N VAL A 350 56.67 0.38 -21.92
CA VAL A 350 57.74 0.22 -22.92
C VAL A 350 57.27 0.78 -24.28
N PRO A 351 58.16 1.39 -25.10
CA PRO A 351 57.80 1.82 -26.44
C PRO A 351 57.29 0.69 -27.35
N ASN A 352 56.35 1.00 -28.25
CA ASN A 352 55.76 0.09 -29.25
C ASN A 352 54.95 -1.10 -28.70
N THR A 353 54.46 -1.03 -27.46
CA THR A 353 53.60 -2.08 -26.88
C THR A 353 52.11 -1.78 -27.02
N HIS A 354 51.27 -2.77 -26.73
CA HIS A 354 49.82 -2.61 -26.68
C HIS A 354 49.41 -1.56 -25.63
N GLU A 355 50.06 -1.58 -24.47
CA GLU A 355 49.82 -0.66 -23.36
C GLU A 355 50.10 0.79 -23.74
N LEU A 356 51.10 1.05 -24.61
CA LEU A 356 51.35 2.42 -25.06
C LEU A 356 50.19 2.96 -25.89
N LYS A 357 49.58 2.12 -26.73
CA LYS A 357 48.37 2.50 -27.49
C LYS A 357 47.21 2.80 -26.55
N VAL A 358 47.02 1.97 -25.52
CA VAL A 358 45.99 2.19 -24.49
C VAL A 358 46.25 3.50 -23.72
N VAL A 359 47.51 3.81 -23.40
CA VAL A 359 47.91 5.09 -22.77
C VAL A 359 47.61 6.30 -23.67
N ASP A 360 47.92 6.21 -24.97
CA ASP A 360 47.66 7.30 -25.93
C ASP A 360 46.15 7.52 -26.16
N ASP A 361 45.36 6.43 -26.19
CA ASP A 361 43.90 6.49 -26.24
C ASP A 361 43.31 7.14 -24.98
N TYR A 362 43.83 6.77 -23.79
CA TYR A 362 43.40 7.39 -22.53
C TYR A 362 43.73 8.88 -22.49
N PHE A 363 44.94 9.26 -22.91
CA PHE A 363 45.34 10.66 -23.02
C PHE A 363 44.39 11.45 -23.92
N THR A 364 44.03 10.88 -25.07
CA THR A 364 43.12 11.51 -26.04
C THR A 364 41.74 11.76 -25.41
N LYS A 365 41.16 10.75 -24.75
CA LYS A 365 39.87 10.86 -24.06
C LYS A 365 39.89 11.88 -22.91
N LEU A 366 40.92 11.84 -22.07
CA LEU A 366 41.09 12.81 -20.98
C LEU A 366 41.26 14.24 -21.51
N ASN A 367 41.99 14.41 -22.61
CA ASN A 367 42.21 15.73 -23.20
C ASN A 367 40.92 16.29 -23.79
N GLN A 368 40.06 15.47 -24.41
CA GLN A 368 38.73 15.88 -24.86
C GLN A 368 37.88 16.39 -23.68
N ILE A 369 37.83 15.64 -22.58
CA ILE A 369 37.13 16.06 -21.36
C ILE A 369 37.69 17.38 -20.83
N ARG A 370 39.02 17.52 -20.77
CA ARG A 370 39.69 18.73 -20.28
C ARG A 370 39.41 19.96 -21.15
N ILE A 371 39.35 19.80 -22.47
CA ILE A 371 39.02 20.89 -23.40
C ILE A 371 37.57 21.32 -23.20
N GLY A 372 36.63 20.37 -23.15
CA GLY A 372 35.21 20.69 -22.89
C GLY A 372 34.95 21.39 -21.56
N LEU A 373 35.82 21.20 -20.56
CA LEU A 373 35.79 21.94 -19.29
C LEU A 373 36.35 23.36 -19.35
N ARG A 374 37.16 23.71 -20.36
CA ARG A 374 37.74 25.05 -20.51
C ARG A 374 36.82 25.99 -21.30
N ASP A 375 35.98 25.42 -22.15
CA ASP A 375 35.05 26.18 -23.00
C ASP A 375 33.77 26.61 -22.24
N ARG A 376 33.75 26.42 -20.91
CA ARG A 376 32.73 26.87 -19.95
C ARG A 376 33.39 27.73 -18.87
#